data_AF-G7W6U0-F1
#
_entry.id   AF-G7W6U0-F1
#
_cell.length_a   1.000
_cell.length_b   1.000
_cell.length_c   1.000
_cell.angle_alpha   90.00
_cell.angle_beta   90.00
_cell.angle_gamma   90.00
#
_symmetry.space_group_name_H-M   'P 1'
#
loop_
_entity.id
_entity.type
_entity.pdbx_description
1 polymer ?
#
loop_
_entity_poly.entity_id
_entity_poly.type
_entity_poly.pdbx_seq_one_letter_code
_entity_poly.pdbx_strand_id
1 'polypeptide(L)'
;MLYRLYPQTNQTRIFKERNSQSKIPFCPVKKMRELYPGGDFVIIGEIGNFAEVFGGQDVLMTSAGKAVPIFPRGSLIKPLEWIAGYVAVGENTYVAAVRSIIPTFLRRWK
;
A
#
# COMPACT_ATOMS: atom_id res chain seq x y z
N MET A 1 -11.06 4.91 -9.37
CA MET A 1 -11.89 5.07 -8.15
C MET A 1 -11.07 5.72 -7.03
N LEU A 2 -11.70 6.57 -6.22
CA LEU A 2 -11.04 7.24 -5.09
C LEU A 2 -11.38 6.52 -3.79
N TYR A 3 -10.34 6.07 -3.07
CA TYR A 3 -10.42 5.44 -1.77
C TYR A 3 -9.91 6.39 -0.69
N ARG A 4 -10.38 6.18 0.54
CA ARG A 4 -9.93 6.91 1.73
C ARG A 4 -9.43 5.92 2.77
N LEU A 5 -8.59 6.40 3.68
CA LEU A 5 -8.16 5.61 4.82
C LEU A 5 -9.38 5.27 5.70
N TYR A 6 -9.58 3.99 5.94
CA TYR A 6 -10.55 3.54 6.93
C TYR A 6 -9.90 3.61 8.32
N PRO A 7 -10.62 4.08 9.36
CA PRO A 7 -10.09 4.14 10.71
C PRO A 7 -9.58 2.77 11.16
N GLN A 8 -8.29 2.71 11.53
CA GLN A 8 -7.69 1.51 12.10
C GLN A 8 -7.46 1.75 13.59
N THR A 9 -8.21 1.06 14.44
CA THR A 9 -8.13 1.21 15.90
C THR A 9 -7.03 0.35 16.53
N ASN A 10 -6.46 -0.62 15.79
CA ASN A 10 -5.53 -1.61 16.34
C ASN A 10 -4.12 -1.56 15.74
N GLN A 11 -3.13 -1.38 16.62
CA GLN A 11 -1.69 -1.71 16.45
C GLN A 11 -1.10 -1.43 15.06
N THR A 12 -1.36 -0.23 14.54
CA THR A 12 -0.89 0.20 13.22
C THR A 12 0.55 0.67 13.27
N ARG A 13 1.41 0.10 12.41
CA ARG A 13 2.70 0.72 12.10
C ARG A 13 2.48 1.83 11.08
N ILE A 14 3.50 2.67 10.91
CA ILE A 14 3.48 3.76 9.92
C ILE A 14 4.28 3.34 8.69
N PHE A 15 3.62 3.37 7.54
CA PHE A 15 4.23 3.27 6.23
C PHE A 15 4.47 4.69 5.71
N LYS A 16 5.73 5.05 5.45
CA LYS A 16 6.04 6.31 4.77
C LYS A 16 6.05 6.04 3.28
N GLU A 17 5.02 6.48 2.58
CA GLU A 17 4.97 6.42 1.13
C GLU A 17 6.04 7.36 0.56
N ARG A 18 6.86 6.88 -0.37
CA ARG A 18 8.10 7.56 -0.75
C ARG A 18 7.86 8.82 -1.58
N ASN A 19 6.83 8.83 -2.42
CA ASN A 19 6.60 9.90 -3.39
C ASN A 19 5.89 11.10 -2.76
N SER A 20 4.75 10.84 -2.14
CA SER A 20 3.96 11.81 -1.40
C SER A 20 4.56 12.16 -0.04
N GLN A 21 5.50 11.35 0.47
CA GLN A 21 6.03 11.41 1.84
C GLN A 21 4.96 11.24 2.92
N SER A 22 3.75 10.84 2.55
CA SER A 22 2.63 10.68 3.47
C SER A 22 2.91 9.53 4.43
N LYS A 23 2.56 9.75 5.70
CA LYS A 23 2.53 8.70 6.72
C LYS A 23 1.18 8.02 6.67
N ILE A 24 1.17 6.74 6.33
CA ILE A 24 -0.03 5.94 6.14
C ILE A 24 -0.05 4.83 7.19
N PRO A 25 -1.08 4.75 8.04
CA PRO A 25 -1.26 3.62 8.95
C PRO A 25 -1.40 2.32 8.16
N PHE A 26 -0.71 1.28 8.60
CA PHE A 26 -0.86 -0.06 8.01
C PHE A 26 -0.75 -1.15 9.07
N CYS A 27 -1.43 -2.27 8.80
CA CYS A 27 -1.35 -3.49 9.57
C CYS A 27 -0.25 -4.40 9.00
N PRO A 28 0.80 -4.75 9.77
CA PRO A 28 1.87 -5.64 9.29
C PRO A 28 1.35 -7.02 8.89
N VAL A 29 2.02 -7.69 7.94
CA VAL A 29 1.60 -9.03 7.45
C VAL A 29 1.37 -10.03 8.59
N LYS A 30 2.27 -10.06 9.58
CA LYS A 30 2.14 -10.96 10.74
C LYS A 30 0.83 -10.72 11.51
N LYS A 31 0.47 -9.45 11.72
CA LYS A 31 -0.77 -9.07 12.42
C LYS A 31 -2.02 -9.31 11.59
N MET A 32 -1.96 -9.10 10.27
CA MET A 32 -3.11 -9.46 9.41
C MET A 32 -3.41 -10.96 9.46
N ARG A 33 -2.39 -11.84 9.54
CA ARG A 33 -2.61 -13.28 9.71
C ARG A 33 -3.24 -13.66 11.05
N GLU A 34 -2.98 -12.88 12.11
CA GLU A 34 -3.62 -13.06 13.41
C GLU A 34 -5.10 -12.61 13.38
N LEU A 35 -5.40 -11.51 12.69
CA LEU A 35 -6.76 -10.96 12.56
C LEU A 35 -7.65 -11.78 11.61
N TYR A 36 -7.08 -12.29 10.52
CA TYR A 36 -7.78 -13.03 9.48
C TYR A 36 -7.08 -14.37 9.21
N PRO A 37 -7.15 -15.35 10.13
CA PRO A 37 -6.49 -16.64 9.95
C PRO A 37 -7.05 -17.42 8.75
N GLY A 38 -8.32 -17.23 8.41
CA GLY A 38 -8.96 -17.80 7.21
C GLY A 38 -8.65 -17.05 5.91
N GLY A 39 -8.01 -15.88 5.98
CA GLY A 39 -7.75 -15.05 4.81
C GLY A 39 -8.98 -14.28 4.30
N ASP A 40 -10.01 -14.12 5.13
CA ASP A 40 -11.29 -13.49 4.78
C ASP A 40 -11.20 -11.96 4.69
N PHE A 41 -10.37 -11.45 3.78
CA PHE A 41 -10.23 -10.03 3.49
C PHE A 41 -9.92 -9.80 2.00
N VAL A 42 -10.30 -8.62 1.51
CA VAL A 42 -10.12 -8.23 0.12
C VAL A 42 -8.91 -7.33 -0.02
N ILE A 43 -8.00 -7.68 -0.94
CA ILE A 43 -6.94 -6.78 -1.39
C ILE A 43 -7.36 -6.20 -2.74
N ILE A 44 -7.47 -4.88 -2.84
CA ILE A 44 -7.89 -4.19 -4.08
C ILE A 44 -6.71 -3.75 -4.95
N GLY A 45 -5.50 -3.74 -4.41
CA GLY A 45 -4.31 -3.31 -5.13
C GLY A 45 -3.10 -3.10 -4.22
N GLU A 46 -2.09 -2.41 -4.75
CA GLU A 46 -0.78 -2.21 -4.15
C GLU A 46 -0.40 -0.72 -4.16
N ILE A 47 0.32 -0.27 -3.14
CA ILE A 47 0.92 1.08 -3.08
C ILE A 47 2.40 0.98 -2.72
N GLY A 48 3.18 1.98 -3.16
CA GLY A 48 4.59 2.11 -2.79
C GLY A 48 5.55 1.25 -3.58
N ASN A 49 5.05 0.51 -4.58
CA ASN A 49 5.88 -0.19 -5.55
C ASN A 49 6.50 0.79 -6.59
N PHE A 50 7.37 0.28 -7.44
CA PHE A 50 7.98 1.04 -8.55
C PHE A 50 7.27 0.86 -9.89
N ALA A 51 5.98 0.52 -9.90
CA ALA A 51 5.23 0.49 -11.14
C ALA A 51 5.05 1.91 -11.69
N GLU A 52 4.93 2.01 -13.02
CA GLU A 52 4.74 3.28 -13.71
C GLU A 52 3.31 3.79 -13.50
N VAL A 53 3.17 5.06 -13.16
CA VAL A 53 1.87 5.71 -12.96
C VAL A 53 1.23 5.96 -14.31
N PHE A 54 -0.04 5.59 -14.47
CA PHE A 54 -0.80 5.81 -15.70
C PHE A 54 -2.17 6.45 -15.42
N GLY A 55 -2.75 7.09 -16.42
CA GLY A 55 -4.04 7.77 -16.31
C GLY A 55 -5.18 6.78 -16.01
N GLY A 56 -6.09 7.17 -15.11
CA GLY A 56 -7.28 6.37 -14.77
C GLY A 56 -7.07 5.33 -13.65
N GLN A 57 -5.89 5.27 -13.04
CA GLN A 57 -5.65 4.42 -11.88
C GLN A 57 -6.54 4.79 -10.67
N ASP A 58 -6.83 3.77 -9.87
CA ASP A 58 -7.41 3.97 -8.55
C ASP A 58 -6.43 4.75 -7.66
N VAL A 59 -6.95 5.56 -6.74
CA VAL A 59 -6.13 6.41 -5.88
C VAL A 59 -6.57 6.28 -4.42
N LEU A 60 -5.58 6.22 -3.54
CA LEU A 60 -5.75 6.35 -2.10
C LEU A 60 -5.52 7.80 -1.69
N MET A 61 -6.54 8.44 -1.14
CA MET A 61 -6.42 9.76 -0.52
C MET A 61 -5.92 9.62 0.92
N THR A 62 -4.76 10.21 1.21
CA THR A 62 -4.17 10.20 2.55
C THR A 62 -4.81 11.26 3.44
N SER A 63 -4.61 11.17 4.76
CA SER A 63 -5.06 12.18 5.72
C SER A 63 -4.45 13.57 5.49
N ALA A 64 -3.31 13.65 4.80
CA ALA A 64 -2.67 14.89 4.38
C ALA A 64 -3.24 15.47 3.07
N GLY A 65 -4.31 14.89 2.51
CA GLY A 65 -4.91 15.32 1.25
C GLY A 65 -4.07 14.98 0.01
N LYS A 66 -3.10 14.07 0.13
CA LYS A 66 -2.27 13.63 -1.01
C LYS A 66 -2.86 12.39 -1.66
N ALA A 67 -2.89 12.36 -2.98
CA ALA A 67 -3.27 11.18 -3.75
C ALA A 67 -2.08 10.24 -3.92
N VAL A 68 -2.27 8.96 -3.59
CA VAL A 68 -1.29 7.88 -3.82
C VAL A 68 -1.92 6.91 -4.82
N PRO A 69 -1.27 6.64 -5.97
CA PRO A 69 -1.81 5.70 -6.95
C PRO A 69 -1.83 4.27 -6.40
N ILE A 70 -2.95 3.58 -6.60
CA ILE A 70 -3.15 2.18 -6.30
C ILE A 70 -2.92 1.39 -7.60
N PHE A 71 -1.92 0.53 -7.56
CA PHE A 71 -1.56 -0.35 -8.66
C PHE A 71 -2.36 -1.66 -8.57
N PRO A 72 -2.62 -2.33 -9.71
CA PRO A 72 -3.25 -3.65 -9.72
C PRO A 72 -2.47 -4.66 -8.87
N ARG A 73 -3.15 -5.67 -8.32
CA ARG A 73 -2.49 -6.77 -7.62
C ARG A 73 -1.52 -7.51 -8.54
N GLY A 74 -0.37 -7.87 -8.00
CA GLY A 74 0.68 -8.54 -8.76
C GLY A 74 1.34 -7.59 -9.77
N SER A 75 1.15 -6.28 -9.64
CA SER A 75 1.93 -5.31 -10.40
C SER A 75 3.40 -5.54 -10.06
N LEU A 76 4.17 -5.85 -11.10
CA LEU A 76 5.54 -6.38 -11.08
C LEU A 76 6.33 -6.06 -9.80
N ILE A 77 6.19 -6.90 -8.76
CA ILE A 77 6.99 -6.80 -7.53
C ILE A 77 8.43 -7.06 -7.97
N LYS A 78 9.20 -5.98 -8.10
CA LYS A 78 10.58 -6.03 -8.60
C LYS A 78 11.45 -6.80 -7.60
N PRO A 79 12.62 -7.30 -8.03
CA PRO A 79 13.62 -7.79 -7.08
C PRO A 79 13.82 -6.77 -5.96
N LEU A 80 13.80 -7.23 -4.70
CA LEU A 80 13.89 -6.40 -3.48
C LEU A 80 12.63 -5.62 -3.10
N GLU A 81 11.47 -5.89 -3.70
CA GLU A 81 10.16 -5.45 -3.21
C GLU A 81 9.45 -6.58 -2.43
N TRP A 82 8.73 -6.24 -1.36
CA TRP A 82 7.87 -7.19 -0.65
C TRP A 82 6.71 -6.47 0.05
N ILE A 83 5.62 -7.21 0.28
CA ILE A 83 4.47 -6.70 1.03
C ILE A 83 4.86 -6.58 2.50
N ALA A 84 4.94 -5.35 3.00
CA ALA A 84 5.22 -5.07 4.41
C ALA A 84 3.95 -5.20 5.27
N GLY A 85 2.79 -4.98 4.67
CA GLY A 85 1.50 -5.13 5.31
C GLY A 85 0.39 -4.47 4.49
N TYR A 86 -0.69 -4.05 5.15
CA TYR A 86 -1.96 -3.74 4.51
C TYR A 86 -2.60 -2.49 5.11
N VAL A 87 -3.02 -1.56 4.24
CA VAL A 87 -3.70 -0.31 4.58
C VAL A 87 -5.20 -0.52 4.45
N ALA A 88 -5.98 -0.26 5.50
CA ALA A 88 -7.44 -0.40 5.42
C ALA A 88 -8.06 0.76 4.62
N VAL A 89 -8.98 0.41 3.75
CA VAL A 89 -9.82 1.35 2.96
C VAL A 89 -11.32 1.06 3.10
N GLY A 90 -11.66 -0.01 3.83
CA GLY A 90 -13.00 -0.38 4.26
C GLY A 90 -12.91 -1.39 5.40
N GLU A 91 -14.04 -1.94 5.82
CA GLU A 91 -14.14 -2.87 6.96
C GLU A 91 -13.23 -4.11 6.79
N ASN A 92 -13.35 -4.82 5.67
CA ASN A 92 -12.53 -5.98 5.33
C ASN A 92 -11.78 -5.78 4.00
N THR A 93 -11.53 -4.52 3.62
CA THR A 93 -10.96 -4.14 2.32
C THR A 93 -9.67 -3.37 2.53
N TYR A 94 -8.62 -3.80 1.83
CA TYR A 94 -7.26 -3.38 2.07
C TYR A 94 -6.48 -3.12 0.78
N VAL A 95 -5.47 -2.28 0.90
CA VAL A 95 -4.43 -2.04 -0.11
C VAL A 95 -3.11 -2.57 0.43
N ALA A 96 -2.38 -3.36 -0.35
CA ALA A 96 -1.08 -3.88 0.05
C ALA A 96 -0.02 -2.77 0.04
N ALA A 97 0.67 -2.57 1.15
CA ALA A 97 1.79 -1.64 1.27
C ALA A 97 3.10 -2.36 0.91
N VAL A 98 3.65 -2.03 -0.25
CA VAL A 98 4.90 -2.57 -0.76
C VAL A 98 6.07 -1.74 -0.24
N ARG A 99 7.06 -2.41 0.36
CA ARG A 99 8.35 -1.82 0.70
C ARG A 99 9.40 -2.29 -0.29
N SER A 100 10.46 -1.50 -0.41
CA SER A 100 11.62 -1.86 -1.21
C SER A 100 12.94 -1.47 -0.54
N ILE A 101 14.05 -2.14 -0.86
CA ILE A 101 15.42 -1.69 -0.50
C ILE A 101 16.16 -1.08 -1.69
N ILE A 102 15.57 -1.04 -2.89
CA ILE A 102 16.29 -0.54 -4.07
C ILE A 102 16.77 0.90 -3.84
N PRO A 103 18.09 1.17 -3.97
CA PRO A 103 18.64 2.51 -3.88
C PRO A 103 17.95 3.47 -4.84
N THR A 104 17.70 4.70 -4.39
CA THR A 104 17.01 5.73 -5.17
C THR A 104 17.65 6.04 -6.52
N PHE A 105 18.94 5.76 -6.72
CA PHE A 105 19.63 5.98 -7.99
C PHE A 105 19.30 4.94 -9.09
N LEU A 106 18.92 3.71 -8.73
CA LEU A 106 18.47 2.70 -9.70
C LEU A 106 17.04 2.97 -10.22
N ARG A 107 16.35 3.96 -9.64
CA ARG A 107 15.01 4.37 -10.04
C ARG A 107 14.95 5.05 -11.42
N ARG A 108 16.08 5.55 -11.91
CA ARG A 108 16.22 6.27 -13.19
C ARG A 108 16.54 5.38 -14.39
N TRP A 109 16.70 4.07 -14.21
CA TRP A 109 16.88 3.14 -15.32
C TRP A 109 15.52 2.69 -15.85
N LYS A 110 14.84 3.60 -16.53
CA LYS A 110 13.87 3.38 -17.61
C LYS A 110 13.39 4.74 -18.12
#